data_AF-V9W1N7-F1
#
_entry.id   AF-V9W1N7-F1
#
_cell.length_a   1.000
_cell.length_b   1.000
_cell.length_c   1.000
_cell.angle_alpha   90.00
_cell.angle_beta   90.00
_cell.angle_gamma   90.00
#
_symmetry.space_group_name_H-M   'P 1'
#
loop_
_entity.id
_entity.type
_entity.pdbx_description
1 polymer ?
#
loop_
_entity_poly.entity_id
_entity_poly.type
_entity_poly.pdbx_seq_one_letter_code
_entity_poly.pdbx_strand_id
1 'polypeptide(L)'
;MDETVRFRGRTVLAMVLLAVLASSLLTLTVVRTNAFGLEGKVTGAAPAKASGFTSKDVDKLASTYQVIEEKFLSPVDHDKVINGAIHGMVQALEDPYTSYMDEKEAKQFSESISSSFEGIGAEVTSENGKIKVVSPIKNSPAEKTGIQANDIIVSVNGEKLDGLTVNQAVLKIRGEKGTEAKLEILRGGSGEPVSLTVIRDKIDVETVTSKMLDNKIGKIEITQFSTNTAKHFKEQLAQLESQGMKGLTIDVRNNPGGLLDSVVDIVQPFVPKGKAIVQIENKEGKKVPQLSEGDKTKNYPVTVLINKGSASASEILAGTFKEAVGSQVVGETSFGKGTVQTSKELSDGSNIKITQFKWLTPDGNWIHQKGIEPTKKVDPPAFYKAAPLSKKSVLKRDENGEDIKNAQLMLTAAGFKPDRTDGYFSAATEESVKAFQKAKGLTVSGQIDENTASKLERATIEAIKDPANDTQLQAALDTFK
;
A
#
# COMPACT_ATOMS: atom_id res chain seq x y z
N MET A 1 7.93 27.21 29.10
CA MET A 1 6.77 26.42 28.63
C MET A 1 7.17 25.90 27.26
N ASP A 2 8.12 24.98 27.18
CA ASP A 2 8.00 23.53 27.46
C ASP A 2 6.90 22.86 26.63
N GLU A 3 7.20 22.57 25.36
CA GLU A 3 6.53 21.55 24.56
C GLU A 3 7.59 20.51 24.15
N THR A 4 7.81 19.58 25.07
CA THR A 4 8.54 18.34 24.84
C THR A 4 7.76 17.45 23.87
N VAL A 5 8.15 17.44 22.60
CA VAL A 5 7.68 16.46 21.62
C VAL A 5 8.31 15.10 21.93
N ARG A 6 7.69 14.37 22.87
CA ARG A 6 7.95 12.95 23.12
C ARG A 6 7.49 12.11 21.93
N PHE A 7 8.43 11.62 21.13
CA PHE A 7 8.17 10.57 20.15
C PHE A 7 8.00 9.23 20.87
N ARG A 8 6.74 8.88 21.19
CA ARG A 8 6.28 7.57 21.72
C ARG A 8 5.41 6.91 20.68
N GLY A 9 5.53 5.61 20.39
CA GLY A 9 4.52 4.72 19.77
C GLY A 9 3.88 5.13 18.42
N ARG A 10 4.09 6.37 17.95
CA ARG A 10 3.37 7.05 16.89
C ARG A 10 3.84 6.64 15.50
N THR A 11 5.04 6.10 15.35
CA THR A 11 5.54 5.63 14.05
C THR A 11 4.95 4.27 13.69
N VAL A 12 4.85 3.36 14.66
CA VAL A 12 4.09 2.10 14.48
C VAL A 12 2.61 2.40 14.35
N LEU A 13 2.07 3.31 15.15
CA LEU A 13 0.68 3.78 14.98
C LEU A 13 0.48 4.44 13.60
N ALA A 14 1.43 5.22 13.07
CA ALA A 14 1.32 5.85 11.76
C ALA A 14 1.44 4.84 10.61
N MET A 15 2.28 3.81 10.72
CA MET A 15 2.33 2.71 9.76
C MET A 15 1.07 1.85 9.83
N VAL A 16 0.56 1.58 11.04
CA VAL A 16 -0.73 0.88 11.24
C VAL A 16 -1.87 1.74 10.72
N LEU A 17 -1.86 3.06 10.92
CA LEU A 17 -2.87 3.99 10.40
C LEU A 17 -2.77 4.10 8.87
N LEU A 18 -1.57 4.13 8.28
CA LEU A 18 -1.37 4.09 6.83
C LEU A 18 -1.79 2.75 6.24
N ALA A 19 -1.53 1.63 6.91
CA ALA A 19 -2.01 0.31 6.53
C ALA A 19 -3.53 0.19 6.71
N VAL A 20 -4.11 0.79 7.74
CA VAL A 20 -5.57 0.89 7.95
C VAL A 20 -6.21 1.77 6.88
N LEU A 21 -5.57 2.89 6.48
CA LEU A 21 -6.04 3.74 5.38
C LEU A 21 -5.93 3.00 4.04
N ALA A 22 -4.78 2.42 3.71
CA ALA A 22 -4.60 1.67 2.47
C ALA A 22 -5.49 0.42 2.40
N SER A 23 -5.61 -0.35 3.49
CA SER A 23 -6.49 -1.53 3.55
C SER A 23 -7.96 -1.16 3.61
N SER A 24 -8.35 -0.07 4.28
CA SER A 24 -9.73 0.42 4.26
C SER A 24 -10.11 0.88 2.87
N LEU A 25 -9.21 1.48 2.08
CA LEU A 25 -9.52 1.91 0.72
C LEU A 25 -9.84 0.73 -0.23
N LEU A 26 -9.23 -0.44 -0.06
CA LEU A 26 -9.08 -1.33 -1.21
C LEU A 26 -9.88 -2.64 -1.19
N THR A 27 -10.42 -3.06 -0.04
CA THR A 27 -11.24 -4.29 -0.01
C THR A 27 -12.66 -4.02 -0.45
N LEU A 28 -12.83 -3.98 -1.76
CA LEU A 28 -14.11 -3.86 -2.38
C LEU A 28 -14.45 -5.13 -3.13
N THR A 29 -15.71 -5.51 -2.97
CA THR A 29 -16.38 -6.32 -3.96
C THR A 29 -17.10 -5.35 -4.90
N VAL A 30 -16.89 -5.46 -6.21
CA VAL A 30 -17.74 -4.76 -7.18
C VAL A 30 -19.06 -5.52 -7.20
N VAL A 31 -19.96 -5.11 -6.30
CA VAL A 31 -21.21 -5.81 -6.10
C VAL A 31 -22.13 -5.55 -7.30
N ARG A 32 -22.17 -6.50 -8.24
CA ARG A 32 -23.45 -6.89 -8.84
C ARG A 32 -24.21 -7.60 -7.71
N THR A 33 -25.11 -6.91 -7.02
CA THR A 33 -25.82 -7.38 -5.80
C THR A 33 -26.44 -8.77 -5.92
N ASN A 34 -26.81 -9.15 -7.15
CA ASN A 34 -27.33 -10.47 -7.46
C ASN A 34 -26.29 -11.62 -7.44
N ALA A 35 -24.98 -11.32 -7.45
CA ALA A 35 -23.93 -12.33 -7.66
C ALA A 35 -23.75 -13.31 -6.48
N PHE A 36 -24.05 -12.89 -5.25
CA PHE A 36 -23.90 -13.77 -4.08
C PHE A 36 -25.19 -14.47 -3.65
N GLY A 37 -26.33 -14.19 -4.30
CA GLY A 37 -27.64 -14.72 -3.86
C GLY A 37 -27.95 -14.44 -2.37
N LEU A 38 -27.31 -13.41 -1.81
CA LEU A 38 -27.44 -12.99 -0.41
C LEU A 38 -28.63 -12.05 -0.21
N GLU A 39 -29.14 -11.43 -1.28
CA GLU A 39 -30.51 -10.89 -1.29
C GLU A 39 -31.48 -12.08 -1.38
N GLY A 40 -32.01 -12.49 -0.23
CA GLY A 40 -33.25 -13.23 -0.24
C GLY A 40 -34.32 -12.37 -0.88
N LYS A 41 -35.03 -12.91 -1.88
CA LYS A 41 -36.41 -12.48 -2.13
C LYS A 41 -37.11 -12.54 -0.79
N VAL A 42 -37.39 -11.39 -0.19
CA VAL A 42 -38.27 -11.27 0.97
C VAL A 42 -39.68 -11.55 0.46
N THR A 43 -39.99 -12.80 0.15
CA THR A 43 -41.36 -13.26 0.00
C THR A 43 -41.89 -13.47 1.41
N GLY A 44 -42.48 -12.42 1.99
CA GLY A 44 -43.37 -12.56 3.15
C GLY A 44 -42.89 -11.97 4.49
N ALA A 45 -41.83 -11.16 4.56
CA ALA A 45 -41.66 -10.29 5.73
C ALA A 45 -42.33 -8.94 5.46
N ALA A 46 -43.20 -8.52 6.37
CA ALA A 46 -43.74 -7.16 6.39
C ALA A 46 -42.58 -6.15 6.22
N PRO A 47 -42.76 -5.03 5.50
CA PRO A 47 -41.69 -4.06 5.33
C PRO A 47 -41.19 -3.68 6.71
N ALA A 48 -39.94 -4.01 7.03
CA ALA A 48 -39.28 -3.44 8.18
C ALA A 48 -39.40 -1.93 7.98
N LYS A 49 -40.11 -1.24 8.89
CA LYS A 49 -40.25 0.21 8.86
C LYS A 49 -38.83 0.78 8.76
N ALA A 50 -38.45 1.26 7.59
CA ALA A 50 -37.24 2.03 7.45
C ALA A 50 -37.46 3.29 8.29
N SER A 51 -36.85 3.34 9.48
CA SER A 51 -36.77 4.54 10.28
C SER A 51 -35.74 5.46 9.66
N GLY A 52 -36.00 5.90 8.43
CA GLY A 52 -35.29 7.04 7.84
C GLY A 52 -35.48 8.26 8.72
N PHE A 53 -34.81 9.36 8.37
CA PHE A 53 -34.94 10.61 9.12
C PHE A 53 -36.40 10.94 9.42
N THR A 54 -36.71 11.17 10.70
CA THR A 54 -38.01 11.75 11.06
C THR A 54 -38.01 13.23 10.68
N SER A 55 -39.18 13.85 10.58
CA SER A 55 -39.26 15.30 10.32
C SER A 55 -38.48 16.10 11.38
N LYS A 56 -38.54 15.68 12.65
CA LYS A 56 -37.78 16.30 13.74
C LYS A 56 -36.27 16.23 13.53
N ASP A 57 -35.77 15.13 12.96
CA ASP A 57 -34.33 14.99 12.70
C ASP A 57 -33.88 15.90 11.56
N VAL A 58 -34.68 15.97 10.48
CA VAL A 58 -34.44 16.87 9.36
C VAL A 58 -34.48 18.33 9.83
N ASP A 59 -35.51 18.70 10.58
CA ASP A 59 -35.68 20.05 11.12
C ASP A 59 -34.49 20.43 12.01
N LYS A 60 -34.01 19.50 12.84
CA LYS A 60 -32.86 19.72 13.71
C LYS A 60 -31.58 19.95 12.91
N LEU A 61 -31.32 19.14 11.88
CA LEU A 61 -30.15 19.31 11.00
C LEU A 61 -30.21 20.64 10.25
N ALA A 62 -31.36 20.96 9.65
CA ALA A 62 -31.58 22.20 8.91
C ALA A 62 -31.44 23.44 9.81
N SER A 63 -32.09 23.45 10.97
CA SER A 63 -32.00 24.57 11.93
C SER A 63 -30.56 24.76 12.43
N THR A 64 -29.82 23.68 12.62
CA THR A 64 -28.42 23.75 13.06
C THR A 64 -27.55 24.38 11.97
N TYR A 65 -27.70 23.94 10.71
CA TYR A 65 -26.99 24.55 9.58
C TYR A 65 -27.32 26.03 9.45
N GLN A 66 -28.60 26.41 9.55
CA GLN A 66 -29.03 27.81 9.48
C GLN A 66 -28.38 28.68 10.58
N VAL A 67 -28.33 28.18 11.82
CA VAL A 67 -27.64 28.89 12.91
C VAL A 67 -26.15 29.06 12.62
N ILE A 68 -25.48 28.05 12.05
CA ILE A 68 -24.08 28.15 11.65
C ILE A 68 -23.91 29.21 10.57
N GLU A 69 -24.71 29.16 9.51
CA GLU A 69 -24.64 30.11 8.39
C GLU A 69 -24.90 31.57 8.82
N GLU A 70 -25.87 31.79 9.71
CA GLU A 70 -26.25 33.14 10.15
C GLU A 70 -25.34 33.73 11.24
N LYS A 71 -24.78 32.88 12.12
CA LYS A 71 -24.11 33.34 13.36
C LYS A 71 -22.61 33.09 13.39
N PHE A 72 -22.06 32.28 12.48
CA PHE A 72 -20.62 32.05 12.46
C PHE A 72 -19.87 33.32 12.03
N LEU A 73 -18.73 33.59 12.67
CA LEU A 73 -17.98 34.85 12.52
C LEU A 73 -17.44 35.07 11.09
N SER A 74 -17.23 34.00 10.33
CA SER A 74 -16.60 34.01 9.01
C SER A 74 -17.52 33.38 7.96
N PRO A 75 -17.26 33.63 6.65
CA PRO A 75 -18.02 32.97 5.59
C PRO A 75 -17.99 31.45 5.75
N VAL A 76 -19.17 30.83 5.64
CA VAL A 76 -19.36 29.38 5.72
C VAL A 76 -19.26 28.79 4.32
N ASP A 77 -18.46 27.75 4.18
CA ASP A 77 -18.40 26.91 2.98
C ASP A 77 -19.47 25.81 3.11
N HIS A 78 -20.49 25.87 2.26
CA HIS A 78 -21.64 24.97 2.29
C HIS A 78 -21.22 23.50 2.18
N ASP A 79 -20.47 23.16 1.14
CA ASP A 79 -20.08 21.79 0.83
C ASP A 79 -19.22 21.22 1.96
N LYS A 80 -18.32 22.03 2.52
CA LYS A 80 -17.49 21.62 3.65
C LYS A 80 -18.33 21.27 4.89
N VAL A 81 -19.39 22.02 5.19
CA VAL A 81 -20.25 21.74 6.35
C VAL A 81 -21.13 20.52 6.12
N ILE A 82 -21.72 20.37 4.93
CA ILE A 82 -22.54 19.21 4.57
C ILE A 82 -21.68 17.93 4.60
N ASN A 83 -20.50 17.94 3.96
CA ASN A 83 -19.57 16.81 3.98
C ASN A 83 -19.11 16.50 5.41
N GLY A 84 -18.90 17.52 6.25
CA GLY A 84 -18.57 17.35 7.66
C GLY A 84 -19.68 16.66 8.46
N ALA A 85 -20.95 16.98 8.20
CA ALA A 85 -22.09 16.34 8.85
C ALA A 85 -22.19 14.84 8.46
N ILE A 86 -22.03 14.52 7.17
CA ILE A 86 -22.04 13.13 6.68
C ILE A 86 -20.86 12.35 7.26
N HIS A 87 -19.66 12.95 7.29
CA HIS A 87 -18.50 12.36 7.96
C HIS A 87 -18.78 12.05 9.43
N GLY A 88 -19.43 12.97 10.15
CA GLY A 88 -19.83 12.75 11.55
C GLY A 88 -20.79 11.58 11.72
N MET A 89 -21.76 11.42 10.82
CA MET A 89 -22.67 10.26 10.82
C MET A 89 -21.92 8.93 10.63
N VAL A 90 -20.96 8.90 9.71
CA VAL A 90 -20.15 7.71 9.44
C VAL A 90 -19.22 7.39 10.61
N GLN A 91 -18.56 8.40 11.18
CA GLN A 91 -17.69 8.22 12.35
C GLN A 91 -18.43 7.66 13.56
N ALA A 92 -19.71 8.00 13.72
CA ALA A 92 -20.55 7.49 14.80
C ALA A 92 -20.78 5.96 14.74
N LEU A 93 -20.43 5.29 13.63
CA LEU A 93 -20.48 3.83 13.52
C LEU A 93 -19.30 3.14 14.23
N GLU A 94 -18.26 3.89 14.62
CA GLU A 94 -17.02 3.38 15.24
C GLU A 94 -16.35 2.24 14.44
N ASP A 95 -16.65 2.17 13.14
CA ASP A 95 -16.06 1.23 12.20
C ASP A 95 -14.98 1.94 11.38
N PRO A 96 -13.68 1.65 11.58
CA PRO A 96 -12.60 2.30 10.85
C PRO A 96 -12.59 1.96 9.34
N TYR A 97 -13.42 1.02 8.89
CA TYR A 97 -13.52 0.63 7.49
C TYR A 97 -14.72 1.26 6.76
N THR A 98 -15.69 1.83 7.48
CA THR A 98 -16.81 2.56 6.88
C THR A 98 -16.40 4.02 6.70
N SER A 99 -16.52 4.54 5.48
CA SER A 99 -16.08 5.90 5.14
C SER A 99 -17.02 6.54 4.12
N TYR A 100 -17.31 7.82 4.31
CA TYR A 100 -17.80 8.69 3.25
C TYR A 100 -16.60 9.31 2.53
N MET A 101 -16.72 9.49 1.23
CA MET A 101 -15.74 10.13 0.37
C MET A 101 -16.50 11.16 -0.46
N ASP A 102 -16.09 12.42 -0.39
CA ASP A 102 -16.63 13.47 -1.27
C ASP A 102 -16.28 13.19 -2.75
N GLU A 103 -16.79 13.99 -3.70
CA GLU A 103 -16.55 13.78 -5.14
C GLU A 103 -15.05 13.66 -5.48
N LYS A 104 -14.21 14.50 -4.86
CA LYS A 104 -12.76 14.53 -5.12
C LYS A 104 -12.08 13.30 -4.55
N GLU A 105 -12.41 12.94 -3.31
CA GLU A 105 -11.91 11.74 -2.65
C GLU A 105 -12.37 10.47 -3.39
N ALA A 106 -13.61 10.43 -3.85
CA ALA A 106 -14.18 9.34 -4.64
C ALA A 106 -13.48 9.17 -6.00
N LYS A 107 -13.12 10.27 -6.67
CA LYS A 107 -12.32 10.23 -7.89
C LYS A 107 -10.93 9.65 -7.64
N GLN A 108 -10.22 10.12 -6.61
CA GLN A 108 -8.90 9.59 -6.21
C GLN A 108 -8.97 8.11 -5.83
N PHE A 109 -10.04 7.72 -5.15
CA PHE A 109 -10.33 6.35 -4.78
C PHE A 109 -10.50 5.44 -6.00
N SER A 110 -11.30 5.87 -6.98
CA SER A 110 -11.51 5.16 -8.24
C SER A 110 -10.20 4.94 -9.02
N GLU A 111 -9.36 5.97 -9.10
CA GLU A 111 -8.01 5.85 -9.70
C GLU A 111 -7.18 4.78 -8.96
N SER A 112 -7.21 4.76 -7.63
CA SER A 112 -6.49 3.75 -6.83
C SER A 112 -6.96 2.31 -7.07
N ILE A 113 -8.27 2.09 -7.28
CA ILE A 113 -8.85 0.77 -7.57
C ILE A 113 -8.42 0.27 -8.94
N SER A 114 -8.44 1.18 -9.91
CA SER A 114 -8.00 0.87 -11.26
C SER A 114 -6.50 0.57 -11.34
N SER A 115 -5.74 0.83 -10.26
CA SER A 115 -4.27 0.97 -10.25
C SER A 115 -3.79 1.69 -11.50
N SER A 116 -4.47 2.78 -11.82
CA SER A 116 -4.12 3.57 -12.98
C SER A 116 -4.39 5.03 -12.68
N PHE A 117 -3.62 5.88 -13.31
CA PHE A 117 -3.77 7.31 -13.18
C PHE A 117 -3.62 7.99 -14.52
N GLU A 118 -4.20 9.17 -14.66
CA GLU A 118 -4.03 9.99 -15.85
C GLU A 118 -2.89 10.99 -15.65
N GLY A 119 -1.97 11.03 -16.61
CA GLY A 119 -0.79 11.89 -16.55
C GLY A 119 0.24 11.53 -17.61
N ILE A 120 1.48 11.94 -17.37
CA ILE A 120 2.60 11.71 -18.30
C ILE A 120 3.30 10.36 -18.07
N GLY A 121 3.13 9.74 -16.89
CA GLY A 121 3.75 8.46 -16.54
C GLY A 121 5.26 8.55 -16.30
N ALA A 122 5.68 9.37 -15.33
CA ALA A 122 7.06 9.46 -14.87
C ALA A 122 7.10 9.47 -13.34
N GLU A 123 8.09 8.79 -12.77
CA GLU A 123 8.41 8.89 -11.35
C GLU A 123 9.26 10.12 -11.11
N VAL A 124 8.89 10.93 -10.11
CA VAL A 124 9.57 12.18 -9.78
C VAL A 124 9.93 12.23 -8.30
N THR A 125 11.01 12.94 -8.00
CA THR A 125 11.47 13.25 -6.65
C THR A 125 11.78 14.74 -6.55
N SER A 126 11.97 15.23 -5.32
CA SER A 126 12.51 16.57 -5.08
C SER A 126 13.96 16.44 -4.65
N GLU A 127 14.86 17.08 -5.38
CA GLU A 127 16.28 17.20 -5.04
C GLU A 127 16.65 18.69 -5.02
N ASN A 128 17.04 19.20 -3.85
CA ASN A 128 17.36 20.63 -3.64
C ASN A 128 16.25 21.60 -4.08
N GLY A 129 14.98 21.23 -3.86
CA GLY A 129 13.81 22.04 -4.23
C GLY A 129 13.46 22.02 -5.72
N LYS A 130 14.14 21.18 -6.52
CA LYS A 130 13.87 20.96 -7.94
C LYS A 130 13.18 19.62 -8.16
N ILE A 131 12.22 19.58 -9.09
CA ILE A 131 11.51 18.35 -9.43
C ILE A 131 12.35 17.57 -10.44
N LYS A 132 12.87 16.43 -10.01
CA LYS A 132 13.76 15.58 -10.80
C LYS A 132 13.05 14.29 -11.17
N VAL A 133 13.15 13.88 -12.42
CA VAL A 133 12.68 12.58 -12.90
C VAL A 133 13.61 11.51 -12.35
N VAL A 134 13.05 10.57 -11.60
CA VAL A 134 13.74 9.34 -11.18
C VAL A 134 13.86 8.43 -12.39
N SER A 135 12.72 8.11 -13.01
CA SER A 135 12.64 7.38 -14.28
C SER A 135 11.29 7.58 -14.95
N PRO A 136 11.23 7.62 -16.29
CA PRO A 136 9.96 7.43 -17.00
C PRO A 136 9.43 6.01 -16.76
N ILE A 137 8.11 5.86 -16.68
CA ILE A 137 7.47 4.55 -16.62
C ILE A 137 7.53 3.91 -18.02
N LYS A 138 7.83 2.62 -18.10
CA LYS A 138 7.93 1.91 -19.38
C LYS A 138 6.62 2.00 -20.18
N ASN A 139 6.73 2.20 -21.49
CA ASN A 139 5.65 2.41 -22.46
C ASN A 139 4.76 3.65 -22.20
N SER A 140 5.12 4.53 -21.25
CA SER A 140 4.35 5.72 -20.94
C SER A 140 4.52 6.84 -21.97
N PRO A 141 3.64 7.85 -21.97
CA PRO A 141 3.85 9.07 -22.75
C PRO A 141 5.21 9.73 -22.48
N ALA A 142 5.65 9.81 -21.22
CA ALA A 142 6.94 10.39 -20.85
C ALA A 142 8.11 9.66 -21.51
N GLU A 143 8.12 8.32 -21.49
CA GLU A 143 9.17 7.53 -22.17
C GLU A 143 9.14 7.78 -23.69
N LYS A 144 7.96 7.73 -24.30
CA LYS A 144 7.76 7.91 -25.74
C LYS A 144 8.15 9.30 -26.25
N THR A 145 7.95 10.34 -25.44
CA THR A 145 8.33 11.73 -25.75
C THR A 145 9.81 12.00 -25.42
N GLY A 146 10.54 11.02 -24.89
CA GLY A 146 11.99 11.09 -24.69
C GLY A 146 12.41 11.76 -23.38
N ILE A 147 11.54 11.79 -22.36
CA ILE A 147 11.92 12.14 -20.99
C ILE A 147 12.85 11.05 -20.44
N GLN A 148 13.91 11.46 -19.73
CA GLN A 148 14.97 10.58 -19.25
C GLN A 148 15.13 10.69 -17.73
N ALA A 149 15.72 9.64 -17.14
CA ALA A 149 16.15 9.68 -15.76
C ALA A 149 17.13 10.85 -15.53
N ASN A 150 16.96 11.55 -14.41
CA ASN A 150 17.67 12.77 -14.01
C ASN A 150 17.31 14.06 -14.75
N ASP A 151 16.34 14.05 -15.66
CA ASP A 151 15.79 15.31 -16.18
C ASP A 151 15.18 16.12 -15.02
N ILE A 152 15.37 17.45 -15.02
CA ILE A 152 14.74 18.35 -14.07
C ILE A 152 13.56 19.03 -14.77
N ILE A 153 12.35 18.85 -14.27
CA ILE A 153 11.16 19.51 -14.80
C ILE A 153 11.08 20.92 -14.20
N VAL A 154 11.36 21.93 -15.02
CA VAL A 154 11.41 23.34 -14.62
C VAL A 154 10.01 23.95 -14.57
N SER A 155 9.19 23.66 -15.59
CA SER A 155 7.84 24.19 -15.69
C SER A 155 6.89 23.20 -16.38
N VAL A 156 5.60 23.35 -16.12
CA VAL A 156 4.51 22.69 -16.86
C VAL A 156 3.45 23.71 -17.23
N ASN A 157 3.07 23.77 -18.50
CA ASN A 157 2.08 24.71 -19.03
C ASN A 157 2.41 26.18 -18.70
N GLY A 158 3.70 26.52 -18.65
CA GLY A 158 4.20 27.86 -18.30
C GLY A 158 4.30 28.16 -16.80
N GLU A 159 3.84 27.24 -15.94
CA GLU A 159 3.95 27.38 -14.49
C GLU A 159 5.24 26.74 -13.97
N LYS A 160 6.05 27.53 -13.26
CA LYS A 160 7.30 27.05 -12.65
C LYS A 160 7.03 26.07 -11.52
N LEU A 161 7.87 25.03 -11.44
CA LEU A 161 7.81 23.99 -10.41
C LEU A 161 8.87 24.15 -9.31
N ASP A 162 9.82 25.07 -9.46
CA ASP A 162 10.87 25.33 -8.47
C ASP A 162 10.26 25.72 -7.11
N GLY A 163 10.74 25.07 -6.04
CA GLY A 163 10.30 25.33 -4.67
C GLY A 163 8.96 24.67 -4.31
N LEU A 164 8.28 24.01 -5.25
CA LEU A 164 7.11 23.20 -4.95
C LEU A 164 7.51 21.89 -4.29
N THR A 165 6.63 21.40 -3.42
CA THR A 165 6.69 20.00 -2.98
C THR A 165 6.39 19.06 -4.15
N VAL A 166 6.86 17.81 -4.07
CA VAL A 166 6.56 16.77 -5.08
C VAL A 166 5.06 16.67 -5.34
N ASN A 167 4.23 16.67 -4.29
CA ASN A 167 2.79 16.55 -4.43
C ASN A 167 2.16 17.72 -5.19
N GLN A 168 2.59 18.96 -4.92
CA GLN A 168 2.11 20.14 -5.64
C GLN A 168 2.51 20.09 -7.11
N ALA A 169 3.74 19.67 -7.41
CA ALA A 169 4.20 19.51 -8.78
C ALA A 169 3.42 18.42 -9.53
N VAL A 170 3.20 17.27 -8.88
CA VAL A 170 2.41 16.16 -9.44
C VAL A 170 0.99 16.60 -9.78
N LEU A 171 0.32 17.39 -8.92
CA LEU A 171 -1.02 17.91 -9.19
C LEU A 171 -1.09 18.80 -10.44
N LYS A 172 0.00 19.52 -10.76
CA LYS A 172 0.09 20.36 -11.96
C LYS A 172 0.46 19.56 -13.22
N ILE A 173 1.27 18.52 -13.05
CA ILE A 173 1.71 17.65 -14.16
C ILE A 173 0.58 16.70 -14.59
N ARG A 174 -0.18 16.15 -13.64
CA ARG A 174 -1.34 15.32 -13.91
C ARG A 174 -2.48 16.13 -14.55
N GLY A 175 -3.41 15.42 -15.16
CA GLY A 175 -4.52 16.01 -15.90
C GLY A 175 -5.22 14.96 -16.72
N GLU A 176 -6.35 15.33 -17.32
CA GLU A 176 -7.21 14.40 -18.03
C GLU A 176 -6.52 13.78 -19.25
N LYS A 177 -6.84 12.52 -19.53
CA LYS A 177 -6.38 11.82 -20.73
C LYS A 177 -6.68 12.62 -21.99
N GLY A 178 -5.70 12.67 -22.90
CA GLY A 178 -5.78 13.38 -24.16
C GLY A 178 -5.41 14.86 -24.08
N THR A 179 -5.28 15.43 -22.87
CA THR A 179 -4.81 16.82 -22.71
C THR A 179 -3.29 16.93 -22.83
N GLU A 180 -2.80 18.11 -23.22
CA GLU A 180 -1.37 18.37 -23.35
C GLU A 180 -0.74 18.84 -22.03
N ALA A 181 0.46 18.33 -21.75
CA ALA A 181 1.39 18.88 -20.76
C ALA A 181 2.61 19.41 -21.50
N LYS A 182 2.78 20.75 -21.53
CA LYS A 182 3.95 21.40 -22.11
C LYS A 182 5.02 21.55 -21.04
N LEU A 183 6.04 20.71 -21.08
CA LEU A 183 7.11 20.64 -20.09
C LEU A 183 8.33 21.39 -20.60
N GLU A 184 8.98 22.14 -19.71
CA GLU A 184 10.37 22.58 -19.91
C GLU A 184 11.27 21.75 -19.01
N ILE A 185 12.24 21.05 -19.60
CA ILE A 185 13.16 20.18 -18.87
C ILE A 185 14.61 20.63 -19.00
N LEU A 186 15.39 20.51 -17.93
CA LEU A 186 16.84 20.65 -17.95
C LEU A 186 17.47 19.26 -17.90
N ARG A 187 18.28 18.92 -18.91
CA ARG A 187 18.98 17.64 -19.02
C ARG A 187 20.45 17.82 -18.68
N GLY A 188 21.01 16.90 -17.90
CA GLY A 188 22.44 16.93 -17.53
C GLY A 188 23.32 17.02 -18.79
N GLY A 189 24.15 18.06 -18.86
CA GLY A 189 25.04 18.32 -20.00
C GLY A 189 24.53 19.35 -21.02
N SER A 190 23.25 19.76 -20.98
CA SER A 190 22.74 20.90 -21.76
C SER A 190 22.56 22.13 -20.87
N GLY A 191 23.05 23.29 -21.33
CA GLY A 191 22.90 24.57 -20.60
C GLY A 191 21.51 25.20 -20.74
N GLU A 192 20.73 24.78 -21.74
CA GLU A 192 19.42 25.35 -22.05
C GLU A 192 18.28 24.34 -21.79
N PRO A 193 17.10 24.81 -21.34
CA PRO A 193 15.90 23.98 -21.21
C PRO A 193 15.41 23.47 -22.58
N VAL A 194 14.94 22.22 -22.60
CA VAL A 194 14.27 21.60 -23.74
C VAL A 194 12.76 21.61 -23.49
N SER A 195 11.98 22.11 -24.46
CA SER A 195 10.52 22.04 -24.41
C SER A 195 10.01 20.73 -25.00
N LEU A 196 9.19 20.00 -24.25
CA LEU A 196 8.53 18.76 -24.66
C LEU A 196 7.02 18.87 -24.44
N THR A 197 6.23 18.56 -25.46
CA THR A 197 4.78 18.41 -25.32
C THR A 197 4.44 16.94 -25.15
N VAL A 198 3.92 16.58 -23.98
CA VAL A 198 3.49 15.22 -23.66
C VAL A 198 1.97 15.17 -23.65
N ILE A 199 1.39 14.26 -24.43
CA ILE A 199 -0.06 13.98 -24.37
C ILE A 199 -0.31 13.07 -23.18
N ARG A 200 -1.14 13.52 -22.24
CA ARG A 200 -1.49 12.71 -21.07
C ARG A 200 -2.28 11.48 -21.49
N ASP A 201 -1.97 10.35 -20.88
CA ASP A 201 -2.71 9.11 -21.07
C ASP A 201 -2.95 8.42 -19.73
N LYS A 202 -3.76 7.38 -19.76
CA LYS A 202 -3.93 6.44 -18.66
C LYS A 202 -2.66 5.62 -18.50
N ILE A 203 -2.08 5.65 -17.30
CA ILE A 203 -0.86 4.93 -16.92
C ILE A 203 -1.25 3.82 -15.97
N ASP A 204 -1.04 2.58 -16.36
CA ASP A 204 -1.22 1.43 -15.48
C ASP A 204 -0.04 1.34 -14.51
N VAL A 205 -0.33 1.21 -13.22
CA VAL A 205 0.65 0.93 -12.17
C VAL A 205 0.92 -0.57 -12.17
N GLU A 206 2.19 -0.96 -12.26
CA GLU A 206 2.59 -2.35 -12.21
C GLU A 206 2.38 -2.91 -10.79
N THR A 207 1.40 -3.80 -10.65
CA THR A 207 1.06 -4.45 -9.37
C THR A 207 1.61 -5.86 -9.23
N VAL A 208 2.18 -6.41 -10.30
CA VAL A 208 2.73 -7.77 -10.34
C VAL A 208 4.09 -7.74 -11.02
N THR A 209 5.11 -8.24 -10.32
CA THR A 209 6.44 -8.49 -10.91
C THR A 209 6.82 -9.95 -10.75
N SER A 210 7.65 -10.47 -11.65
CA SER A 210 8.12 -11.84 -11.54
C SER A 210 9.59 -12.03 -11.91
N LYS A 211 10.19 -13.09 -11.36
CA LYS A 211 11.57 -13.48 -11.63
C LYS A 211 11.74 -15.00 -11.48
N MET A 212 12.49 -15.61 -12.39
CA MET A 212 13.00 -16.96 -12.20
C MET A 212 14.23 -16.94 -11.28
N LEU A 213 14.17 -17.70 -10.19
CA LEU A 213 15.26 -17.89 -9.23
C LEU A 213 16.01 -19.20 -9.54
N ASP A 214 17.02 -19.49 -8.72
CA ASP A 214 17.77 -20.75 -8.77
C ASP A 214 16.84 -21.97 -8.62
N ASN A 215 17.29 -23.12 -9.11
CA ASN A 215 16.53 -24.38 -9.10
C ASN A 215 15.17 -24.32 -9.82
N LYS A 216 14.99 -23.36 -10.73
CA LYS A 216 13.75 -23.14 -11.49
C LYS A 216 12.56 -22.81 -10.59
N ILE A 217 12.78 -22.09 -9.49
CA ILE A 217 11.70 -21.58 -8.65
C ILE A 217 11.29 -20.20 -9.17
N GLY A 218 10.02 -20.03 -9.54
CA GLY A 218 9.47 -18.72 -9.88
C GLY A 218 9.17 -17.93 -8.61
N LYS A 219 9.46 -16.63 -8.60
CA LYS A 219 8.91 -15.68 -7.63
C LYS A 219 7.94 -14.76 -8.35
N ILE A 220 6.73 -14.62 -7.85
CA ILE A 220 5.80 -13.56 -8.23
C ILE A 220 5.53 -12.70 -6.99
N GLU A 221 5.72 -11.40 -7.12
CA GLU A 221 5.38 -10.41 -6.09
C GLU A 221 4.12 -9.66 -6.51
N ILE A 222 3.16 -9.55 -5.60
CA ILE A 222 1.92 -8.80 -5.80
C ILE A 222 1.88 -7.69 -4.76
N THR A 223 1.91 -6.43 -5.21
CA THR A 223 1.94 -5.26 -4.32
C THR A 223 0.53 -4.76 -3.96
N GLN A 224 -0.47 -5.06 -4.79
CA GLN A 224 -1.88 -4.68 -4.60
C GLN A 224 -2.79 -5.54 -5.50
N PHE A 225 -4.05 -5.75 -5.10
CA PHE A 225 -5.05 -6.43 -5.94
C PHE A 225 -5.97 -5.41 -6.64
N SER A 226 -5.66 -5.07 -7.86
CA SER A 226 -6.43 -4.11 -8.69
C SER A 226 -7.06 -4.77 -9.91
N THR A 227 -7.77 -3.97 -10.71
CA THR A 227 -8.51 -4.42 -11.90
C THR A 227 -7.67 -5.29 -12.86
N ASN A 228 -6.41 -4.92 -13.11
CA ASN A 228 -5.55 -5.63 -14.07
C ASN A 228 -4.62 -6.67 -13.42
N THR A 229 -4.60 -6.76 -12.09
CA THR A 229 -3.62 -7.60 -11.35
C THR A 229 -3.75 -9.07 -11.71
N ALA A 230 -4.98 -9.62 -11.75
CA ALA A 230 -5.19 -11.02 -12.09
C ALA A 230 -4.74 -11.38 -13.52
N LYS A 231 -4.92 -10.45 -14.46
CA LYS A 231 -4.43 -10.60 -15.84
C LYS A 231 -2.90 -10.65 -15.87
N HIS A 232 -2.24 -9.66 -15.27
CA HIS A 232 -0.78 -9.61 -15.22
C HIS A 232 -0.18 -10.81 -14.48
N PHE A 233 -0.81 -11.26 -13.39
CA PHE A 233 -0.41 -12.49 -12.70
C PHE A 233 -0.42 -13.70 -13.63
N LYS A 234 -1.49 -13.89 -14.41
CA LYS A 234 -1.61 -15.02 -15.36
C LYS A 234 -0.54 -14.94 -16.46
N GLU A 235 -0.24 -13.75 -16.96
CA GLU A 235 0.81 -13.51 -17.96
C GLU A 235 2.20 -13.84 -17.42
N GLN A 236 2.55 -13.31 -16.24
CA GLN A 236 3.84 -13.56 -15.57
C GLN A 236 3.99 -15.04 -15.19
N LEU A 237 2.92 -15.67 -14.71
CA LEU A 237 2.90 -17.10 -14.42
C LEU A 237 3.16 -17.95 -15.66
N ALA A 238 2.46 -17.68 -16.76
CA ALA A 238 2.65 -18.39 -18.03
C ALA A 238 4.09 -18.23 -18.55
N GLN A 239 4.67 -17.03 -18.39
CA GLN A 239 6.06 -16.78 -18.75
C GLN A 239 7.03 -17.63 -17.91
N LEU A 240 6.85 -17.70 -16.59
CA LEU A 240 7.67 -18.55 -15.72
C LEU A 240 7.51 -20.04 -16.05
N GLU A 241 6.27 -20.50 -16.28
CA GLU A 241 5.97 -21.88 -16.70
C GLU A 241 6.70 -22.23 -18.01
N SER A 242 6.70 -21.33 -18.99
CA SER A 242 7.41 -21.53 -20.28
C SER A 242 8.93 -21.66 -20.13
N GLN A 243 9.50 -21.12 -19.06
CA GLN A 243 10.93 -21.21 -18.73
C GLN A 243 11.30 -22.48 -17.94
N GLY A 244 10.34 -23.38 -17.72
CA GLY A 244 10.52 -24.65 -17.03
C GLY A 244 10.46 -24.54 -15.51
N MET A 245 9.63 -23.63 -14.98
CA MET A 245 9.40 -23.47 -13.54
C MET A 245 8.98 -24.80 -12.88
N LYS A 246 9.57 -25.10 -11.72
CA LYS A 246 9.32 -26.32 -10.92
C LYS A 246 8.59 -26.06 -9.61
N GLY A 247 8.56 -24.82 -9.13
CA GLY A 247 7.86 -24.39 -7.93
C GLY A 247 7.65 -22.88 -7.95
N LEU A 248 6.70 -22.38 -7.17
CA LEU A 248 6.30 -20.97 -7.18
C LEU A 248 6.29 -20.38 -5.77
N THR A 249 6.99 -19.27 -5.57
CA THR A 249 6.82 -18.42 -4.39
C THR A 249 5.94 -17.22 -4.75
N ILE A 250 4.85 -17.02 -4.01
CA ILE A 250 3.97 -15.85 -4.14
C ILE A 250 4.22 -14.92 -2.96
N ASP A 251 4.68 -13.71 -3.22
CA ASP A 251 5.02 -12.71 -2.22
C ASP A 251 3.93 -11.64 -2.12
N VAL A 252 3.22 -11.63 -1.00
CA VAL A 252 2.18 -10.62 -0.67
C VAL A 252 2.55 -9.85 0.61
N ARG A 253 3.83 -9.82 0.98
CA ARG A 253 4.32 -8.99 2.09
C ARG A 253 4.10 -7.51 1.77
N ASN A 254 3.66 -6.75 2.76
CA ASN A 254 3.30 -5.33 2.63
C ASN A 254 2.20 -5.03 1.60
N ASN A 255 1.45 -6.03 1.14
CA ASN A 255 0.30 -5.84 0.27
C ASN A 255 -0.99 -5.67 1.11
N PRO A 256 -1.60 -4.47 1.13
CA PRO A 256 -2.77 -4.16 1.96
C PRO A 256 -4.09 -4.77 1.43
N GLY A 257 -4.03 -5.52 0.33
CA GLY A 257 -5.17 -6.17 -0.30
C GLY A 257 -5.65 -5.44 -1.54
N GLY A 258 -6.96 -5.40 -1.74
CA GLY A 258 -7.57 -4.98 -2.99
C GLY A 258 -8.86 -5.73 -3.30
N LEU A 259 -9.20 -5.76 -4.59
CA LEU A 259 -10.43 -6.30 -5.11
C LEU A 259 -10.56 -7.81 -4.84
N LEU A 260 -11.71 -8.19 -4.29
CA LEU A 260 -12.04 -9.60 -4.03
C LEU A 260 -11.98 -10.45 -5.30
N ASP A 261 -12.56 -9.95 -6.39
CA ASP A 261 -12.63 -10.67 -7.66
C ASP A 261 -11.22 -10.94 -8.23
N SER A 262 -10.30 -9.98 -8.05
CA SER A 262 -8.91 -10.10 -8.52
C SER A 262 -8.17 -11.22 -7.78
N VAL A 263 -8.32 -11.33 -6.45
CA VAL A 263 -7.69 -12.44 -5.70
C VAL A 263 -8.34 -13.78 -6.02
N VAL A 264 -9.67 -13.84 -6.16
CA VAL A 264 -10.37 -15.08 -6.53
C VAL A 264 -9.87 -15.59 -7.88
N ASP A 265 -9.75 -14.72 -8.88
CA ASP A 265 -9.24 -15.06 -10.20
C ASP A 265 -7.80 -15.54 -10.20
N ILE A 266 -6.97 -15.02 -9.29
CA ILE A 266 -5.56 -15.42 -9.13
C ILE A 266 -5.44 -16.81 -8.52
N VAL A 267 -6.25 -17.14 -7.52
CA VAL A 267 -6.14 -18.43 -6.80
C VAL A 267 -6.88 -19.57 -7.51
N GLN A 268 -7.87 -19.27 -8.35
CA GLN A 268 -8.71 -20.27 -9.02
C GLN A 268 -7.93 -21.40 -9.73
N PRO A 269 -6.82 -21.14 -10.46
CA PRO A 269 -6.04 -22.21 -11.11
C PRO A 269 -5.34 -23.18 -10.13
N PHE A 270 -5.26 -22.83 -8.85
CA PHE A 270 -4.57 -23.63 -7.82
C PHE A 270 -5.55 -24.42 -6.93
N VAL A 271 -6.83 -24.03 -6.91
CA VAL A 271 -7.83 -24.60 -6.01
C VAL A 271 -8.68 -25.65 -6.74
N PRO A 272 -8.80 -26.90 -6.23
CA PRO A 272 -9.65 -27.91 -6.82
C PRO A 272 -11.11 -27.45 -7.01
N LYS A 273 -11.71 -27.83 -8.14
CA LYS A 273 -13.12 -27.54 -8.45
C LYS A 273 -14.04 -27.91 -7.28
N GLY A 274 -14.93 -27.00 -6.91
CA GLY A 274 -15.90 -27.20 -5.84
C GLY A 274 -15.37 -27.00 -4.42
N LYS A 275 -14.07 -26.78 -4.22
CA LYS A 275 -13.56 -26.30 -2.92
C LYS A 275 -13.81 -24.79 -2.77
N ALA A 276 -14.07 -24.35 -1.54
CA ALA A 276 -14.22 -22.94 -1.23
C ALA A 276 -12.87 -22.21 -1.34
N ILE A 277 -12.90 -21.03 -1.94
CA ILE A 277 -11.80 -20.05 -1.93
C ILE A 277 -11.98 -19.13 -0.71
N VAL A 278 -13.21 -18.66 -0.53
CA VAL A 278 -13.62 -17.76 0.55
C VAL A 278 -15.10 -17.98 0.83
N GLN A 279 -15.57 -17.65 2.03
CA GLN A 279 -17.00 -17.63 2.35
C GLN A 279 -17.42 -16.24 2.82
N ILE A 280 -18.58 -15.76 2.36
CA ILE A 280 -19.13 -14.46 2.75
C ILE A 280 -20.29 -14.68 3.71
N GLU A 281 -20.22 -14.07 4.89
CA GLU A 281 -21.26 -14.12 5.92
C GLU A 281 -21.92 -12.76 6.07
N ASN A 282 -23.26 -12.72 5.95
CA ASN A 282 -24.05 -11.51 6.18
C ASN A 282 -24.43 -11.32 7.65
N LYS A 283 -25.08 -10.20 7.98
CA LYS A 283 -25.50 -9.88 9.35
C LYS A 283 -26.51 -10.87 9.94
N GLU A 284 -27.25 -11.59 9.10
CA GLU A 284 -28.17 -12.68 9.51
C GLU A 284 -27.43 -14.01 9.75
N GLY A 285 -26.11 -14.07 9.54
CA GLY A 285 -25.30 -15.28 9.70
C GLY A 285 -25.38 -16.26 8.53
N LYS A 286 -26.04 -15.89 7.41
CA LYS A 286 -26.05 -16.70 6.19
C LYS A 286 -24.67 -16.67 5.55
N LYS A 287 -24.08 -17.85 5.40
CA LYS A 287 -22.78 -18.06 4.74
C LYS A 287 -22.97 -18.49 3.29
N VAL A 288 -22.28 -17.84 2.38
CA VAL A 288 -22.23 -18.22 0.95
C VAL A 288 -20.78 -18.47 0.57
N PRO A 289 -20.40 -19.72 0.25
CA PRO A 289 -19.06 -20.01 -0.23
C PRO A 289 -18.91 -19.57 -1.69
N GLN A 290 -17.76 -18.99 -2.01
CA GLN A 290 -17.30 -18.81 -3.39
C GLN A 290 -16.42 -20.00 -3.74
N LEU A 291 -16.94 -20.87 -4.60
CA LEU A 291 -16.30 -22.13 -4.97
C LEU A 291 -15.37 -21.93 -6.17
N SER A 292 -14.27 -22.69 -6.21
CA SER A 292 -13.42 -22.75 -7.39
C SER A 292 -14.14 -23.44 -8.55
N GLU A 293 -14.09 -22.81 -9.73
CA GLU A 293 -14.56 -23.37 -10.99
C GLU A 293 -13.42 -24.04 -11.80
N GLY A 294 -12.19 -24.03 -11.28
CA GLY A 294 -11.00 -24.48 -12.00
C GLY A 294 -10.99 -25.99 -12.29
N ASP A 295 -11.03 -26.38 -13.57
CA ASP A 295 -11.05 -27.78 -13.99
C ASP A 295 -9.71 -28.53 -13.85
N LYS A 296 -8.57 -27.81 -13.97
CA LYS A 296 -7.22 -28.38 -13.84
C LYS A 296 -6.40 -27.57 -12.86
N THR A 297 -6.10 -28.15 -11.71
CA THR A 297 -5.20 -27.57 -10.72
C THR A 297 -3.77 -27.59 -11.21
N LYS A 298 -3.03 -26.51 -10.98
CA LYS A 298 -1.57 -26.50 -11.17
C LYS A 298 -0.93 -27.46 -10.15
N ASN A 299 0.03 -28.27 -10.62
CA ASN A 299 0.57 -29.41 -9.86
C ASN A 299 2.01 -29.21 -9.34
N TYR A 300 2.54 -27.99 -9.41
CA TYR A 300 3.83 -27.66 -8.80
C TYR A 300 3.64 -27.10 -7.38
N PRO A 301 4.60 -27.30 -6.47
CA PRO A 301 4.53 -26.74 -5.13
C PRO A 301 4.45 -25.21 -5.16
N VAL A 302 3.66 -24.65 -4.25
CA VAL A 302 3.52 -23.21 -4.05
C VAL A 302 3.76 -22.87 -2.58
N THR A 303 4.51 -21.80 -2.34
CA THR A 303 4.74 -21.23 -1.00
C THR A 303 4.38 -19.74 -1.01
N VAL A 304 3.66 -19.28 0.01
CA VAL A 304 3.21 -17.88 0.13
C VAL A 304 4.01 -17.16 1.20
N LEU A 305 4.52 -15.97 0.91
CA LEU A 305 5.16 -15.07 1.88
C LEU A 305 4.17 -14.03 2.38
N ILE A 306 4.04 -13.91 3.71
CA ILE A 306 3.18 -12.93 4.38
C ILE A 306 3.92 -12.19 5.49
N ASN A 307 3.45 -11.00 5.83
CA ASN A 307 3.85 -10.28 7.04
C ASN A 307 2.69 -9.44 7.58
N LYS A 308 2.96 -8.63 8.62
CA LYS A 308 1.94 -7.76 9.24
C LYS A 308 1.29 -6.75 8.29
N GLY A 309 1.94 -6.43 7.16
CA GLY A 309 1.39 -5.56 6.12
C GLY A 309 0.51 -6.29 5.10
N SER A 310 0.50 -7.63 5.11
CA SER A 310 -0.43 -8.43 4.31
C SER A 310 -1.83 -8.31 4.91
N ALA A 311 -2.78 -7.73 4.17
CA ALA A 311 -4.14 -7.54 4.64
C ALA A 311 -5.19 -7.95 3.60
N SER A 312 -6.38 -8.33 4.08
CA SER A 312 -7.58 -8.52 3.27
C SER A 312 -7.42 -9.50 2.09
N ALA A 313 -7.46 -9.06 0.83
CA ALA A 313 -7.25 -9.94 -0.33
C ALA A 313 -5.92 -10.72 -0.24
N SER A 314 -4.86 -10.15 0.33
CA SER A 314 -3.61 -10.88 0.62
C SER A 314 -3.83 -12.01 1.62
N GLU A 315 -4.70 -11.80 2.61
CA GLU A 315 -5.07 -12.79 3.62
C GLU A 315 -6.02 -13.85 3.06
N ILE A 316 -6.91 -13.48 2.14
CA ILE A 316 -7.74 -14.43 1.37
C ILE A 316 -6.83 -15.33 0.53
N LEU A 317 -5.84 -14.76 -0.17
CA LEU A 317 -4.85 -15.53 -0.93
C LEU A 317 -4.11 -16.51 0.00
N ALA A 318 -3.53 -16.01 1.09
CA ALA A 318 -2.77 -16.82 2.03
C ALA A 318 -3.63 -17.92 2.69
N GLY A 319 -4.86 -17.58 3.11
CA GLY A 319 -5.81 -18.54 3.68
C GLY A 319 -6.25 -19.60 2.68
N THR A 320 -6.49 -19.22 1.42
CA THR A 320 -6.82 -20.15 0.34
C THR A 320 -5.69 -21.14 0.10
N PHE A 321 -4.45 -20.65 -0.03
CA PHE A 321 -3.29 -21.51 -0.22
C PHE A 321 -3.04 -22.39 1.00
N LYS A 322 -3.18 -21.87 2.21
CA LYS A 322 -3.01 -22.65 3.44
C LYS A 322 -4.04 -23.77 3.59
N GLU A 323 -5.33 -23.46 3.43
CA GLU A 323 -6.43 -24.37 3.81
C GLU A 323 -6.96 -25.18 2.61
N ALA A 324 -7.23 -24.53 1.48
CA ALA A 324 -7.83 -25.22 0.32
C ALA A 324 -6.80 -25.99 -0.51
N VAL A 325 -5.60 -25.41 -0.67
CA VAL A 325 -4.49 -25.98 -1.48
C VAL A 325 -3.53 -26.82 -0.63
N GLY A 326 -3.27 -26.43 0.63
CA GLY A 326 -2.32 -27.12 1.51
C GLY A 326 -0.86 -26.64 1.37
N SER A 327 -0.66 -25.43 0.86
CA SER A 327 0.64 -24.77 0.68
C SER A 327 1.24 -24.27 1.99
N GLN A 328 2.57 -24.11 1.98
CA GLN A 328 3.28 -23.44 3.08
C GLN A 328 3.02 -21.92 3.03
N VAL A 329 2.85 -21.33 4.21
CA VAL A 329 2.76 -19.88 4.43
C VAL A 329 3.89 -19.47 5.36
N VAL A 330 4.80 -18.63 4.88
CA VAL A 330 6.06 -18.29 5.56
C VAL A 330 6.10 -16.81 5.91
N GLY A 331 6.63 -16.47 7.09
CA GLY A 331 6.89 -15.09 7.50
C GLY A 331 6.28 -14.75 8.86
N GLU A 332 5.59 -13.63 8.96
CA GLU A 332 4.92 -13.16 10.19
C GLU A 332 3.40 -13.25 10.04
N THR A 333 2.66 -13.33 11.16
CA THR A 333 1.19 -13.22 11.16
C THR A 333 0.72 -11.97 10.42
N SER A 334 -0.31 -12.13 9.59
CA SER A 334 -0.88 -11.05 8.78
C SER A 334 -1.72 -10.06 9.59
N PHE A 335 -2.28 -9.04 8.93
CA PHE A 335 -2.92 -7.90 9.58
C PHE A 335 -4.19 -8.22 10.40
N GLY A 336 -5.09 -9.06 9.88
CA GLY A 336 -6.37 -9.40 10.51
C GLY A 336 -7.59 -8.62 10.00
N LYS A 337 -7.69 -8.33 8.71
CA LYS A 337 -8.89 -7.67 8.15
C LYS A 337 -9.87 -8.71 7.61
N GLY A 338 -10.86 -9.08 8.43
CA GLY A 338 -11.87 -10.11 8.15
C GLY A 338 -13.26 -9.58 7.74
N THR A 339 -13.35 -8.33 7.30
CA THR A 339 -14.61 -7.67 6.91
C THR A 339 -14.57 -7.22 5.46
N VAL A 340 -15.75 -7.20 4.82
CA VAL A 340 -15.92 -6.78 3.42
C VAL A 340 -16.75 -5.52 3.38
N GLN A 341 -16.24 -4.55 2.64
CA GLN A 341 -16.94 -3.30 2.37
C GLN A 341 -17.58 -3.35 0.98
N THR A 342 -18.71 -2.67 0.86
CA THR A 342 -19.34 -2.36 -0.43
C THR A 342 -19.33 -0.86 -0.64
N SER A 343 -19.02 -0.41 -1.85
CA SER A 343 -19.15 0.99 -2.22
C SER A 343 -20.48 1.26 -2.91
N LYS A 344 -21.07 2.41 -2.59
CA LYS A 344 -22.25 2.95 -3.27
C LYS A 344 -21.96 4.40 -3.64
N GLU A 345 -22.02 4.69 -4.93
CA GLU A 345 -21.98 6.05 -5.45
C GLU A 345 -23.31 6.76 -5.14
N LEU A 346 -23.21 8.02 -4.75
CA LEU A 346 -24.34 8.92 -4.51
C LEU A 346 -24.58 9.78 -5.75
N SER A 347 -25.73 10.45 -5.80
CA SER A 347 -26.18 11.19 -6.98
C SER A 347 -25.29 12.37 -7.38
N ASP A 348 -24.47 12.86 -6.46
CA ASP A 348 -23.53 13.96 -6.61
C ASP A 348 -22.10 13.49 -6.98
N GLY A 349 -21.90 12.18 -7.23
CA GLY A 349 -20.59 11.60 -7.54
C GLY A 349 -19.74 11.30 -6.29
N SER A 350 -20.23 11.63 -5.09
CA SER A 350 -19.61 11.18 -3.84
C SER A 350 -19.85 9.68 -3.61
N ASN A 351 -19.15 9.07 -2.65
CA ASN A 351 -19.19 7.63 -2.44
C ASN A 351 -19.27 7.28 -0.95
N ILE A 352 -20.13 6.32 -0.60
CA ILE A 352 -20.10 5.68 0.71
C ILE A 352 -19.59 4.25 0.59
N LYS A 353 -18.54 3.95 1.34
CA LYS A 353 -18.01 2.61 1.52
C LYS A 353 -18.44 2.11 2.89
N ILE A 354 -19.20 1.02 2.93
CA ILE A 354 -19.82 0.50 4.16
C ILE A 354 -19.49 -0.97 4.38
N THR A 355 -19.13 -1.33 5.61
CA THR A 355 -18.93 -2.72 6.01
C THR A 355 -20.28 -3.45 6.06
N GLN A 356 -20.45 -4.48 5.24
CA GLN A 356 -21.71 -5.24 5.17
C GLN A 356 -21.54 -6.72 5.52
N PHE A 357 -20.35 -7.30 5.29
CA PHE A 357 -20.14 -8.73 5.43
C PHE A 357 -18.87 -9.03 6.22
N LYS A 358 -18.81 -10.24 6.77
CA LYS A 358 -17.54 -10.89 7.12
C LYS A 358 -17.11 -11.75 5.95
N TRP A 359 -15.80 -11.92 5.79
CA TRP A 359 -15.29 -13.02 4.99
C TRP A 359 -14.63 -14.05 5.91
N LEU A 360 -14.77 -15.32 5.55
CA LEU A 360 -14.22 -16.47 6.25
C LEU A 360 -13.28 -17.21 5.29
N THR A 361 -12.25 -17.83 5.85
CA THR A 361 -11.33 -18.70 5.11
C THR A 361 -12.07 -19.93 4.52
N PRO A 362 -11.45 -20.74 3.65
CA PRO A 362 -12.05 -21.98 3.15
C PRO A 362 -12.66 -22.87 4.24
N ASP A 363 -11.99 -23.04 5.38
CA ASP A 363 -12.45 -23.84 6.52
C ASP A 363 -13.46 -23.11 7.42
N GLY A 364 -13.81 -21.87 7.09
CA GLY A 364 -14.82 -21.08 7.81
C GLY A 364 -14.27 -20.27 8.99
N ASN A 365 -12.95 -20.06 9.06
CA ASN A 365 -12.33 -19.28 10.13
C ASN A 365 -12.54 -17.78 9.90
N TRP A 366 -12.91 -17.06 10.96
CA TRP A 366 -12.93 -15.60 10.93
C TRP A 366 -11.65 -15.03 11.53
N ILE A 367 -10.83 -14.41 10.67
CA ILE A 367 -9.47 -13.96 11.02
C ILE A 367 -9.42 -12.51 11.52
N HIS A 368 -10.57 -11.86 11.70
CA HIS A 368 -10.60 -10.44 12.05
C HIS A 368 -9.87 -10.17 13.37
N GLN A 369 -8.97 -9.18 13.36
CA GLN A 369 -8.08 -8.80 14.47
C GLN A 369 -7.09 -9.89 14.91
N LYS A 370 -6.99 -10.99 14.14
CA LYS A 370 -6.10 -12.13 14.42
C LYS A 370 -5.05 -12.32 13.33
N GLY A 371 -5.48 -12.22 12.07
CA GLY A 371 -4.67 -12.52 10.89
C GLY A 371 -4.56 -14.01 10.58
N ILE A 372 -3.94 -14.31 9.44
CA ILE A 372 -3.48 -15.62 9.01
C ILE A 372 -2.16 -15.90 9.72
N GLU A 373 -2.13 -16.96 10.52
CA GLU A 373 -0.91 -17.45 11.13
C GLU A 373 -0.07 -18.24 10.10
N PRO A 374 1.24 -17.94 9.94
CA PRO A 374 2.10 -18.68 9.01
C PRO A 374 2.28 -20.13 9.47
N THR A 375 2.40 -21.06 8.53
CA THR A 375 2.80 -22.45 8.83
C THR A 375 4.26 -22.54 9.26
N LYS A 376 5.11 -21.60 8.80
CA LYS A 376 6.50 -21.45 9.22
C LYS A 376 6.77 -19.98 9.58
N LYS A 377 6.80 -19.69 10.88
CA LYS A 377 7.09 -18.34 11.38
C LYS A 377 8.57 -18.00 11.21
N VAL A 378 8.86 -16.87 10.57
CA VAL A 378 10.22 -16.37 10.34
C VAL A 378 10.21 -14.85 10.45
N ASP A 379 11.00 -14.32 11.37
CA ASP A 379 11.17 -12.87 11.52
C ASP A 379 12.17 -12.34 10.47
N PRO A 380 11.96 -11.12 9.93
CA PRO A 380 12.98 -10.47 9.12
C PRO A 380 14.17 -10.05 9.98
N PRO A 381 15.36 -9.78 9.39
CA PRO A 381 16.47 -9.20 10.12
C PRO A 381 16.07 -7.93 10.88
N ALA A 382 16.67 -7.70 12.04
CA ALA A 382 16.28 -6.61 12.94
C ALA A 382 16.32 -5.22 12.27
N PHE A 383 17.21 -5.01 11.30
CA PHE A 383 17.34 -3.75 10.57
C PHE A 383 16.17 -3.43 9.64
N TYR A 384 15.29 -4.39 9.31
CA TYR A 384 14.02 -4.10 8.62
C TYR A 384 13.09 -3.22 9.46
N LYS A 385 13.32 -3.16 10.77
CA LYS A 385 12.53 -2.36 11.73
C LYS A 385 13.17 -0.99 12.02
N ALA A 386 14.33 -0.68 11.42
CA ALA A 386 15.00 0.59 11.63
C ALA A 386 14.19 1.73 11.01
N ALA A 387 13.82 2.72 11.82
CA ALA A 387 13.16 3.92 11.32
C ALA A 387 14.19 4.92 10.75
N PRO A 388 13.80 5.78 9.79
CA PRO A 388 14.64 6.87 9.33
C PRO A 388 15.10 7.76 10.48
N LEU A 389 16.32 8.28 10.39
CA LEU A 389 16.95 9.04 11.47
C LEU A 389 16.46 10.49 11.47
N SER A 390 16.22 11.05 12.66
CA SER A 390 15.98 12.49 12.80
C SER A 390 17.25 13.26 12.43
N LYS A 391 17.31 13.84 11.23
CA LYS A 391 18.45 14.66 10.74
C LYS A 391 18.55 16.05 11.42
N LYS A 392 17.87 16.24 12.56
CA LYS A 392 17.80 17.53 13.27
C LYS A 392 18.96 17.76 14.23
N SER A 393 19.62 16.71 14.70
CA SER A 393 20.71 16.76 15.67
C SER A 393 21.77 15.72 15.34
N VAL A 394 23.02 16.05 15.64
CA VAL A 394 24.15 15.13 15.47
C VAL A 394 24.14 14.11 16.63
N LEU A 395 24.17 12.82 16.32
CA LEU A 395 24.25 11.76 17.32
C LEU A 395 25.71 11.49 17.68
N LYS A 396 26.03 11.39 18.96
CA LYS A 396 27.42 11.21 19.43
C LYS A 396 27.52 10.32 20.67
N ARG A 397 28.76 9.95 21.01
CA ARG A 397 29.07 9.11 22.16
C ARG A 397 28.43 9.63 23.46
N ASP A 398 28.02 8.67 24.29
CA ASP A 398 27.39 8.85 25.60
C ASP A 398 25.95 9.39 25.55
N GLU A 399 25.36 9.49 24.37
CA GLU A 399 23.93 9.78 24.20
C GLU A 399 23.09 8.49 24.19
N ASN A 400 21.79 8.64 24.46
CA ASN A 400 20.83 7.56 24.38
C ASN A 400 19.54 8.02 23.67
N GLY A 401 18.99 7.21 22.78
CA GLY A 401 17.75 7.53 22.09
C GLY A 401 17.38 6.53 21.00
N GLU A 402 16.15 6.66 20.49
CA GLU A 402 15.64 5.77 19.45
C GLU A 402 16.39 5.94 18.12
N ASP A 403 16.82 7.16 17.77
CA ASP A 403 17.65 7.39 16.58
C ASP A 403 19.01 6.66 16.67
N ILE A 404 19.61 6.58 17.86
CA ILE A 404 20.86 5.85 18.06
C ILE A 404 20.62 4.35 17.91
N LYS A 405 19.50 3.84 18.43
CA LYS A 405 19.10 2.45 18.26
C LYS A 405 18.89 2.12 16.77
N ASN A 406 18.18 2.99 16.05
CA ASN A 406 18.00 2.86 14.60
C ASN A 406 19.36 2.89 13.88
N ALA A 407 20.25 3.81 14.24
CA ALA A 407 21.59 3.88 13.65
C ALA A 407 22.42 2.61 13.90
N GLN A 408 22.33 2.00 15.09
CA GLN A 408 22.98 0.72 15.41
C GLN A 408 22.45 -0.42 14.52
N LEU A 409 21.13 -0.47 14.30
CA LEU A 409 20.54 -1.42 13.37
C LEU A 409 21.00 -1.18 11.93
N MET A 410 21.06 0.08 11.48
CA MET A 410 21.54 0.47 10.15
C MET A 410 23.02 0.16 9.95
N LEU A 411 23.86 0.33 10.97
CA LEU A 411 25.26 -0.09 10.94
C LEU A 411 25.36 -1.60 10.69
N THR A 412 24.55 -2.39 11.41
CA THR A 412 24.49 -3.85 11.22
C THR A 412 24.10 -4.21 9.79
N ALA A 413 23.10 -3.52 9.22
CA ALA A 413 22.68 -3.70 7.83
C ALA A 413 23.82 -3.38 6.84
N ALA A 414 24.60 -2.34 7.12
CA ALA A 414 25.75 -1.94 6.33
C ALA A 414 27.00 -2.84 6.52
N GLY A 415 26.90 -3.90 7.33
CA GLY A 415 28.00 -4.83 7.60
C GLY A 415 28.96 -4.40 8.72
N PHE A 416 28.62 -3.35 9.47
CA PHE A 416 29.39 -2.85 10.61
C PHE A 416 28.72 -3.30 11.91
N LYS A 417 29.49 -3.87 12.84
CA LYS A 417 28.94 -4.47 14.06
C LYS A 417 29.07 -3.52 15.24
N PRO A 418 28.03 -2.76 15.61
CA PRO A 418 28.02 -2.15 16.93
C PRO A 418 28.01 -3.25 17.99
N ASP A 419 28.52 -2.95 19.18
CA ASP A 419 28.47 -3.83 20.35
C ASP A 419 27.05 -4.00 20.92
N ARG A 420 26.13 -3.10 20.55
CA ARG A 420 24.77 -3.03 21.08
C ARG A 420 23.77 -2.43 20.09
N THR A 421 22.50 -2.68 20.34
CA THR A 421 21.35 -2.20 19.53
C THR A 421 20.22 -1.69 20.41
N ASP A 422 20.55 -1.14 21.58
CA ASP A 422 19.60 -0.72 22.62
C ASP A 422 19.42 0.79 22.72
N GLY A 423 20.14 1.56 21.89
CA GLY A 423 20.01 3.01 21.81
C GLY A 423 21.08 3.80 22.56
N TYR A 424 21.98 3.16 23.32
CA TYR A 424 23.10 3.87 23.94
C TYR A 424 24.30 3.94 23.00
N PHE A 425 24.82 5.14 22.75
CA PHE A 425 25.96 5.39 21.86
C PHE A 425 27.27 5.12 22.60
N SER A 426 27.67 3.85 22.64
CA SER A 426 28.91 3.42 23.29
C SER A 426 30.16 3.85 22.50
N ALA A 427 31.33 3.69 23.12
CA ALA A 427 32.61 3.84 22.41
C ALA A 427 32.75 2.86 21.22
N ALA A 428 32.23 1.64 21.33
CA ALA A 428 32.27 0.68 20.22
C ALA A 428 31.27 1.02 19.09
N THR A 429 30.13 1.66 19.42
CA THR A 429 29.26 2.28 18.42
C THR A 429 29.99 3.41 17.69
N GLU A 430 30.72 4.26 18.41
CA GLU A 430 31.56 5.32 17.82
C GLU A 430 32.61 4.76 16.85
N GLU A 431 33.32 3.70 17.24
CA GLU A 431 34.30 3.05 16.36
C GLU A 431 33.64 2.42 15.12
N SER A 432 32.43 1.84 15.27
CA SER A 432 31.65 1.34 14.13
C SER A 432 31.25 2.46 13.17
N VAL A 433 30.86 3.63 13.71
CA VAL A 433 30.54 4.82 12.91
C VAL A 433 31.79 5.32 12.17
N LYS A 434 32.94 5.41 12.84
CA LYS A 434 34.21 5.80 12.20
C LYS A 434 34.58 4.84 11.05
N ALA A 435 34.44 3.53 11.28
CA ALA A 435 34.70 2.52 10.26
C ALA A 435 33.77 2.67 9.06
N PHE A 436 32.47 2.90 9.31
CA PHE A 436 31.50 3.17 8.26
C PHE A 436 31.83 4.45 7.47
N GLN A 437 32.12 5.56 8.17
CA GLN A 437 32.50 6.83 7.55
C GLN A 437 33.72 6.68 6.65
N LYS A 438 34.77 6.01 7.14
CA LYS A 438 35.98 5.72 6.37
C LYS A 438 35.66 4.90 5.12
N ALA A 439 34.84 3.85 5.25
CA ALA A 439 34.46 2.99 4.12
C ALA A 439 33.60 3.71 3.07
N LYS A 440 32.84 4.74 3.45
CA LYS A 440 31.97 5.51 2.55
C LYS A 440 32.57 6.86 2.10
N GLY A 441 33.83 7.13 2.44
CA GLY A 441 34.53 8.36 2.05
C GLY A 441 33.99 9.63 2.72
N LEU A 442 33.45 9.51 3.93
CA LEU A 442 32.95 10.62 4.75
C LEU A 442 34.04 11.14 5.70
N THR A 443 33.83 12.33 6.26
CA THR A 443 34.63 12.83 7.38
C THR A 443 34.53 11.87 8.56
N VAL A 444 35.67 11.38 9.05
CA VAL A 444 35.73 10.40 10.14
C VAL A 444 35.66 11.12 11.49
N SER A 445 34.44 11.52 11.88
CA SER A 445 34.18 12.22 13.15
C SER A 445 33.80 11.27 14.29
N GLY A 446 33.32 10.05 13.97
CA GLY A 446 32.67 9.15 14.94
C GLY A 446 31.29 9.60 15.39
N GLN A 447 30.79 10.72 14.86
CA GLN A 447 29.46 11.27 15.11
C GLN A 447 28.57 11.05 13.89
N ILE A 448 27.27 10.88 14.10
CA ILE A 448 26.31 10.72 13.00
C ILE A 448 25.66 12.07 12.74
N ASP A 449 26.24 12.79 11.77
CA ASP A 449 25.65 14.00 11.17
C ASP A 449 24.66 13.66 10.05
N GLU A 450 24.06 14.68 9.43
CA GLU A 450 23.08 14.52 8.34
C GLU A 450 23.60 13.68 7.16
N ASN A 451 24.88 13.86 6.82
CA ASN A 451 25.53 13.14 5.73
C ASN A 451 25.73 11.66 6.08
N THR A 452 26.22 11.39 7.29
CA THR A 452 26.40 10.02 7.80
C THR A 452 25.05 9.30 7.92
N ALA A 453 24.03 9.98 8.46
CA ALA A 453 22.67 9.46 8.56
C ALA A 453 22.10 9.09 7.18
N SER A 454 22.19 9.99 6.20
CA SER A 454 21.66 9.74 4.85
C SER A 454 22.38 8.57 4.15
N LYS A 455 23.69 8.38 4.40
CA LYS A 455 24.43 7.23 3.86
C LYS A 455 24.08 5.92 4.58
N LEU A 456 23.83 5.95 5.89
CA LEU A 456 23.36 4.78 6.66
C LEU A 456 21.97 4.34 6.19
N GLU A 457 21.05 5.28 6.03
CA GLU A 457 19.70 5.02 5.49
C GLU A 457 19.78 4.36 4.11
N ARG A 458 20.61 4.91 3.22
CA ARG A 458 20.82 4.33 1.88
C ARG A 458 21.42 2.93 1.93
N ALA A 459 22.46 2.70 2.73
CA ALA A 459 23.06 1.38 2.89
C ALA A 459 22.07 0.35 3.45
N THR A 460 21.18 0.79 4.34
CA THR A 460 20.12 -0.05 4.91
C THR A 460 19.08 -0.43 3.84
N ILE A 461 18.67 0.52 3.00
CA ILE A 461 17.77 0.25 1.87
C ILE A 461 18.43 -0.74 0.89
N GLU A 462 19.71 -0.57 0.59
CA GLU A 462 20.48 -1.50 -0.26
C GLU A 462 20.50 -2.91 0.36
N ALA A 463 20.75 -3.02 1.67
CA ALA A 463 20.74 -4.30 2.39
C ALA A 463 19.36 -4.97 2.42
N ILE A 464 18.27 -4.20 2.58
CA ILE A 464 16.88 -4.71 2.55
C ILE A 464 16.50 -5.23 1.15
N LYS A 465 17.02 -4.60 0.09
CA LYS A 465 16.76 -4.99 -1.30
C LYS A 465 17.56 -6.21 -1.73
N ASP A 466 18.61 -6.57 -1.01
CA ASP A 466 19.43 -7.75 -1.31
C ASP A 466 18.68 -9.04 -0.91
N PRO A 467 18.31 -9.92 -1.88
CA PRO A 467 17.63 -11.17 -1.59
C PRO A 467 18.41 -12.12 -0.68
N ALA A 468 19.74 -11.97 -0.57
CA ALA A 468 20.56 -12.76 0.34
C ALA A 468 20.28 -12.44 1.83
N ASN A 469 19.80 -11.22 2.12
CA ASN A 469 19.46 -10.78 3.46
C ASN A 469 17.99 -11.07 3.83
N ASP A 470 17.17 -11.49 2.86
CA ASP A 470 15.75 -11.76 3.08
C ASP A 470 15.55 -13.16 3.69
N THR A 471 15.63 -13.24 5.02
CA THR A 471 15.48 -14.50 5.78
C THR A 471 14.16 -15.22 5.49
N GLN A 472 13.09 -14.48 5.24
CA GLN A 472 11.77 -15.05 4.95
C GLN A 472 11.75 -15.67 3.56
N LEU A 473 12.29 -14.97 2.54
CA LEU A 473 12.44 -15.53 1.20
C LEU A 473 13.32 -16.78 1.22
N GLN A 474 14.48 -16.74 1.88
CA GLN A 474 15.34 -17.94 2.01
C GLN A 474 14.58 -19.11 2.66
N ALA A 475 13.84 -18.84 3.73
CA ALA A 475 13.05 -19.86 4.42
C ALA A 475 11.90 -20.42 3.58
N ALA A 476 11.33 -19.63 2.65
CA ALA A 476 10.37 -20.09 1.66
C ALA A 476 11.04 -20.93 0.56
N LEU A 477 12.21 -20.54 0.08
CA LEU A 477 12.97 -21.33 -0.90
C LEU A 477 13.38 -22.70 -0.34
N ASP A 478 13.65 -22.79 0.96
CA ASP A 478 13.93 -24.06 1.63
C ASP A 478 12.74 -25.03 1.65
N THR A 479 11.50 -24.56 1.42
CA THR A 479 10.31 -25.43 1.37
C THR A 479 10.21 -26.27 0.09
N PHE A 480 11.03 -25.97 -0.92
CA PHE A 480 11.09 -26.71 -2.19
C PHE A 480 12.21 -27.75 -2.23
N LYS A 481 13.05 -27.82 -1.20
CA LYS A 481 14.09 -28.84 -1.02
C LYS A 481 13.49 -30.08 -0.38
#